data_AF-A0A4Q5QDN9-F1
#
_entry.id   AF-A0A4Q5QDN9-F1
#
_cell.length_a   1.000
_cell.length_b   1.000
_cell.length_c   1.000
_cell.angle_alpha   90.00
_cell.angle_beta   90.00
_cell.angle_gamma   90.00
#
_symmetry.space_group_name_H-M   'P 1'
#
loop_
_entity.id
_entity.type
_entity.pdbx_description
1 polymer ?
#
loop_
_entity_poly.entity_id
_entity_poly.type
_entity_poly.pdbx_seq_one_letter_code
_entity_poly.pdbx_strand_id
1 'polypeptide(L)'
;SGTSDSPSILNVSPESAVGGGLSWIRTGDVVRIDLIAGTCDALVEPDEIARRKGEGLPPVPESNTPWEELYREKTGQLAEGGVLDFAVKYRGISAKTPRHNH
;
A
#
# COMPACT_ATOMS: atom_id res chain seq x y z
N SER A 1 14.18 1.86 -7.63
CA SER A 1 15.19 2.94 -7.52
C SER A 1 14.86 4.02 -8.52
N GLY A 2 15.07 5.30 -8.20
CA GLY A 2 14.91 6.40 -9.18
C GLY A 2 15.92 6.35 -10.32
N THR A 3 17.00 5.57 -10.18
CA THR A 3 18.02 5.34 -11.22
C THR A 3 17.76 4.10 -12.08
N SER A 4 16.63 3.43 -11.90
CA SER A 4 16.30 2.25 -12.70
C SER A 4 15.88 2.67 -14.11
N ASP A 5 16.39 1.96 -15.09
CA ASP A 5 16.05 2.07 -16.51
C ASP A 5 14.87 1.17 -16.92
N SER A 6 14.34 0.39 -15.99
CA SER A 6 13.21 -0.51 -16.22
C SER A 6 11.88 0.26 -16.34
N PRO A 7 11.09 0.04 -17.40
CA PRO A 7 9.75 0.61 -17.53
C PRO A 7 8.73 -0.18 -16.67
N SER A 8 8.91 -0.17 -15.36
CA SER A 8 8.07 -0.88 -14.40
C SER A 8 6.80 -0.11 -14.05
N ILE A 9 5.69 -0.83 -13.83
CA ILE A 9 4.51 -0.31 -13.11
C ILE A 9 4.80 -0.47 -11.61
N LEU A 10 4.74 0.63 -10.87
CA LEU A 10 5.14 0.72 -9.47
C LEU A 10 4.01 1.27 -8.60
N ASN A 11 4.16 1.20 -7.28
CA ASN A 11 3.33 1.89 -6.30
C ASN A 11 1.83 1.53 -6.33
N VAL A 12 1.50 0.33 -6.80
CA VAL A 12 0.11 -0.17 -6.80
C VAL A 12 -0.46 -0.14 -5.39
N SER A 13 -1.57 0.59 -5.24
CA SER A 13 -2.27 0.80 -3.97
C SER A 13 -3.76 0.49 -4.18
N PRO A 14 -4.46 -0.22 -3.27
CA PRO A 14 -3.93 -0.82 -2.04
C PRO A 14 -2.92 -1.92 -2.32
N GLU A 15 -1.90 -2.03 -1.47
CA GLU A 15 -0.86 -3.04 -1.57
C GLU A 15 -1.37 -4.44 -1.16
N SER A 16 -0.57 -5.47 -1.45
CA SER A 16 -0.95 -6.86 -1.19
C SER A 16 -1.11 -7.16 0.31
N ALA A 17 -0.31 -6.54 1.17
CA ALA A 17 -0.32 -6.79 2.61
C ALA A 17 -1.64 -6.39 3.29
N VAL A 18 -2.39 -5.44 2.71
CA VAL A 18 -3.70 -5.00 3.20
C VAL A 18 -4.87 -5.54 2.36
N GLY A 19 -4.60 -6.48 1.45
CA GLY A 19 -5.63 -7.14 0.64
C GLY A 19 -6.04 -6.43 -0.64
N GLY A 20 -5.17 -5.58 -1.19
CA GLY A 20 -5.34 -5.01 -2.52
C GLY A 20 -5.44 -6.04 -3.64
N GLY A 21 -5.70 -5.58 -4.87
CA GLY A 21 -5.94 -6.47 -6.01
C GLY A 21 -4.81 -7.48 -6.26
N LEU A 22 -3.55 -7.07 -6.03
CA LEU A 22 -2.38 -7.92 -6.21
C LEU A 22 -2.30 -9.10 -5.24
N SER A 23 -3.02 -9.10 -4.12
CA SER A 23 -3.06 -10.25 -3.19
C SER A 23 -3.66 -11.49 -3.82
N TRP A 24 -4.47 -11.33 -4.87
CA TRP A 24 -5.33 -12.36 -5.42
C TRP A 24 -4.89 -12.87 -6.79
N ILE A 25 -3.84 -12.32 -7.37
CA ILE A 25 -3.26 -12.83 -8.61
C ILE A 25 -2.23 -13.93 -8.32
N ARG A 26 -2.02 -14.83 -9.26
CA ARG A 26 -1.12 -15.98 -9.18
C ARG A 26 -0.34 -16.13 -10.48
N THR A 27 0.80 -16.80 -10.42
CA THR A 27 1.60 -17.12 -11.61
C THR A 27 0.76 -17.86 -12.64
N GLY A 28 0.76 -17.37 -13.87
CA GLY A 28 -0.03 -17.92 -14.98
C GLY A 28 -1.31 -17.15 -15.27
N ASP A 29 -1.79 -16.29 -14.37
CA ASP A 29 -2.90 -15.38 -14.68
C ASP A 29 -2.50 -14.40 -15.79
N VAL A 30 -3.46 -14.04 -16.63
CA VAL A 30 -3.25 -13.03 -17.69
C VAL A 30 -3.55 -11.64 -17.15
N VAL A 31 -2.65 -10.70 -17.41
CA VAL A 31 -2.85 -9.27 -17.09
C VAL A 31 -2.89 -8.49 -18.39
N ARG A 32 -3.97 -7.72 -18.58
CA ARG A 32 -4.13 -6.80 -19.71
C ARG A 32 -3.75 -5.39 -19.27
N ILE A 33 -2.78 -4.79 -19.95
CA ILE A 33 -2.36 -3.41 -19.74
C ILE A 33 -2.72 -2.60 -20.98
N ASP A 34 -3.50 -1.54 -20.79
CA ASP A 34 -3.81 -0.55 -21.82
C ASP A 34 -3.28 0.81 -21.37
N LEU A 35 -2.24 1.29 -22.04
CA LEU A 35 -1.58 2.55 -21.72
C LEU A 35 -2.36 3.79 -22.22
N ILE A 36 -3.24 3.62 -23.19
CA ILE A 36 -4.08 4.70 -23.71
C ILE A 36 -5.27 4.91 -22.79
N ALA A 37 -5.91 3.83 -22.36
CA ALA A 37 -7.01 3.87 -21.40
C ALA A 37 -6.52 4.08 -19.95
N GLY A 38 -5.24 3.79 -19.67
CA GLY A 38 -4.68 3.88 -18.33
C GLY A 38 -5.15 2.76 -17.39
N THR A 39 -5.45 1.57 -17.93
CA THR A 39 -6.00 0.44 -17.19
C THR A 39 -5.02 -0.72 -17.10
N CYS A 40 -5.08 -1.45 -15.98
CA CYS A 40 -4.32 -2.67 -15.74
C CYS A 40 -5.24 -3.67 -15.06
N ASP A 41 -5.75 -4.65 -15.83
CA ASP A 41 -6.75 -5.60 -15.39
C ASP A 41 -6.18 -7.02 -15.34
N ALA A 42 -6.36 -7.71 -14.21
CA ALA A 42 -6.18 -9.15 -14.17
C ALA A 42 -7.40 -9.82 -14.81
N LEU A 43 -7.19 -10.60 -15.88
CA LEU A 43 -8.24 -11.34 -16.57
C LEU A 43 -8.50 -12.66 -15.85
N VAL A 44 -8.97 -12.56 -14.60
CA VAL A 44 -9.31 -13.69 -13.74
C VAL A 44 -10.80 -13.61 -13.44
N GLU A 45 -11.48 -14.75 -13.58
CA GLU A 45 -12.91 -14.81 -13.32
C GLU A 45 -13.25 -14.39 -11.88
N PRO A 46 -14.34 -13.65 -11.66
CA PRO A 46 -14.72 -13.17 -10.33
C PRO A 46 -14.86 -14.29 -9.28
N ASP A 47 -15.36 -15.46 -9.69
CA ASP A 47 -15.54 -16.62 -8.82
C ASP A 47 -14.19 -17.18 -8.33
N GLU A 48 -13.16 -17.16 -9.18
CA GLU A 48 -11.81 -17.60 -8.78
C GLU A 48 -11.17 -16.59 -7.81
N ILE A 49 -11.37 -15.29 -8.05
CA ILE A 49 -10.94 -14.26 -7.09
C ILE A 49 -11.66 -14.44 -5.75
N ALA A 50 -12.96 -14.73 -5.75
CA ALA A 50 -13.73 -14.98 -4.53
C ALA A 50 -13.22 -16.23 -3.80
N ARG A 51 -12.91 -17.31 -4.52
CA ARG A 51 -12.30 -18.53 -3.97
C ARG A 51 -10.96 -18.22 -3.31
N ARG A 52 -10.07 -17.47 -3.98
CA ARG A 52 -8.75 -17.07 -3.45
C ARG A 52 -8.88 -16.16 -2.22
N LYS A 53 -9.88 -15.28 -2.18
CA LYS A 53 -10.18 -14.47 -0.98
C LYS A 53 -10.51 -15.33 0.25
N GLY A 54 -11.14 -16.48 0.03
CA GLY A 54 -11.42 -17.46 1.09
C GLY A 54 -10.18 -18.15 1.66
N GLU A 55 -9.05 -18.15 0.94
CA GLU A 55 -7.77 -18.70 1.42
C GLU A 55 -7.06 -17.77 2.43
N GLY A 56 -7.52 -16.51 2.53
CA GLY A 56 -6.91 -15.50 3.38
C GLY A 56 -5.74 -14.77 2.71
N LEU A 57 -5.26 -13.72 3.38
CA LEU A 57 -4.09 -12.97 2.92
C LEU A 57 -2.81 -13.75 3.20
N PRO A 58 -1.77 -13.58 2.37
CA PRO A 58 -0.43 -14.07 2.69
C PRO A 58 0.02 -13.56 4.07
N PRO A 59 0.78 -14.35 4.83
CA PRO A 59 1.31 -13.91 6.12
C PRO A 59 2.23 -12.72 5.93
N VAL A 60 2.03 -11.69 6.74
CA VAL A 60 2.94 -10.54 6.83
C VAL A 60 3.97 -10.85 7.92
N PRO A 61 5.28 -10.69 7.68
CA PRO A 61 6.30 -10.89 8.70
C PRO A 61 6.03 -10.04 9.95
N GLU A 62 6.41 -10.52 11.13
CA GLU A 62 6.27 -9.76 12.37
C GLU A 62 7.13 -8.48 12.37
N SER A 63 6.80 -7.53 13.24
CA SER A 63 7.59 -6.31 13.44
C SER A 63 8.79 -6.64 14.33
N ASN A 64 10.00 -6.29 13.90
CA ASN A 64 11.23 -6.58 14.64
C ASN A 64 11.66 -5.42 15.55
N THR A 65 11.10 -4.23 15.34
CA THR A 65 11.43 -3.02 16.10
C THR A 65 10.17 -2.23 16.43
N PRO A 66 10.19 -1.41 17.51
CA PRO A 66 9.07 -0.51 17.82
C PRO A 66 8.74 0.47 16.68
N TRP A 67 9.74 0.86 15.88
CA TRP A 67 9.51 1.73 14.73
C TRP A 67 8.77 1.01 13.60
N GLU A 68 9.10 -0.25 13.32
CA GLU A 68 8.37 -1.06 12.33
C GLU A 68 6.89 -1.20 12.73
N GLU A 69 6.62 -1.46 14.01
CA GLU A 69 5.24 -1.54 14.52
C GLU A 69 4.48 -0.23 14.33
N LEU A 70 5.06 0.89 14.79
CA LEU A 70 4.45 2.21 14.63
C LEU A 70 4.23 2.56 13.16
N TYR A 71 5.20 2.29 12.30
CA TYR A 71 5.11 2.59 10.86
C TYR A 71 4.00 1.78 10.19
N ARG A 72 3.89 0.48 10.47
CA ARG A 72 2.83 -0.37 9.92
C ARG A 72 1.44 0.05 10.39
N GLU A 73 1.33 0.49 11.65
CA GLU A 73 0.05 0.89 12.21
C GLU A 73 -0.43 2.25 11.68
N LYS A 74 0.50 3.17 11.36
CA LYS A 74 0.17 4.60 11.17
C LYS A 74 0.37 5.13 9.75
N THR A 75 1.06 4.41 8.88
CA THR A 75 1.39 4.89 7.53
C THR A 75 0.30 4.54 6.51
N GLY A 76 -0.13 5.52 5.71
CA GLY A 76 -1.05 5.34 4.59
C GLY A 76 -0.39 4.75 3.33
N GLN A 77 -1.16 4.55 2.26
CA GLN A 77 -0.65 3.95 1.02
C GLN A 77 0.13 4.97 0.19
N LEU A 78 0.90 4.48 -0.80
CA LEU A 78 1.69 5.36 -1.67
C LEU A 78 0.80 6.24 -2.57
N ALA A 79 -0.43 5.81 -2.87
CA ALA A 79 -1.42 6.65 -3.55
C ALA A 79 -1.75 7.94 -2.78
N GLU A 80 -1.69 7.92 -1.44
CA GLU A 80 -1.86 9.11 -0.60
C GLU A 80 -0.53 9.74 -0.12
N GLY A 81 0.60 9.21 -0.59
CA GLY A 81 1.93 9.76 -0.32
C GLY A 81 2.74 9.06 0.78
N GLY A 82 2.26 7.93 1.33
CA GLY A 82 3.02 7.11 2.28
C GLY A 82 3.42 7.84 3.57
N VAL A 83 2.55 8.75 4.03
CA VAL A 83 2.76 9.52 5.26
C VAL A 83 2.15 8.83 6.46
N LEU A 84 2.52 9.26 7.67
CA LEU A 84 1.76 8.92 8.87
C LEU A 84 0.40 9.64 8.81
N ASP A 85 -0.69 8.91 8.64
CA ASP A 85 -2.03 9.49 8.38
C ASP A 85 -2.44 10.47 9.47
N PHE A 86 -2.19 10.11 10.73
CA PHE A 86 -2.52 10.96 11.87
C PHE A 86 -1.70 12.26 11.91
N ALA A 87 -0.54 12.33 11.24
CA ALA A 87 0.34 13.48 11.26
C ALA A 87 -0.18 14.64 10.39
N VAL A 88 -0.95 14.32 9.34
CA VAL A 88 -1.41 15.31 8.34
C VAL A 88 -2.23 16.45 8.97
N LYS A 89 -2.93 16.18 10.08
CA LYS A 89 -3.75 17.17 10.81
C LYS A 89 -2.95 18.18 11.63
N TYR A 90 -1.67 17.92 11.93
CA TYR A 90 -0.86 18.83 12.74
C TYR A 90 -0.14 19.84 11.84
N ARG A 91 -0.59 21.09 11.89
CA ARG A 91 -0.03 22.21 11.11
C ARG A 91 0.11 23.44 12.01
N GLY A 92 1.04 24.34 11.68
CA GLY A 92 1.20 25.60 12.42
C GLY A 92 1.54 25.40 13.91
N ILE A 93 2.30 24.37 14.26
CA ILE A 93 2.56 23.99 15.66
C ILE A 93 3.25 25.10 16.48
N SER A 94 3.90 26.07 15.83
CA SER A 94 4.50 27.24 16.47
C SER A 94 3.50 28.31 16.90
N ALA A 95 2.25 28.27 16.44
CA ALA A 95 1.21 29.24 16.82
C ALA A 95 0.82 29.16 18.30
N LYS A 96 1.13 28.03 18.97
CA LYS A 96 0.91 27.84 20.40
C LYS A 96 2.22 27.43 21.06
N THR A 97 2.70 28.27 21.98
CA THR A 97 3.87 27.94 22.80
C THR A 97 3.57 26.71 23.66
N PRO A 98 4.49 25.74 23.77
CA PRO A 98 4.33 24.62 24.69
C PRO A 98 4.29 25.12 26.14
N ARG A 99 3.83 24.25 27.05
CA ARG A 99 3.88 24.52 28.49
C ARG A 99 5.30 24.86 28.92
N HIS A 100 5.45 25.70 29.95
CA HIS A 100 6.73 25.85 30.62
C HIS A 100 7.20 24.51 31.16
N ASN A 101 8.50 24.29 31.10
CA ASN A 101 9.16 23.07 31.58
C ASN A 101 9.42 23.10 33.10
N HIS A 102 9.26 24.27 33.73
CA HIS A 102 9.35 24.54 35.17
C HIS A 102 8.34 25.63 35.56
#